data_AF-A0AAW4KJW8-F1
#
_entry.id   AF-A0AAW4KJW8-F1
#
_cell.length_a   1.000
_cell.length_b   1.000
_cell.length_c   1.000
_cell.angle_alpha   90.00
_cell.angle_beta   90.00
_cell.angle_gamma   90.00
#
_symmetry.space_group_name_H-M   'P 1'
#
loop_
_entity.id
_entity.type
_entity.pdbx_description
1 polymer ?
#
loop_
_entity_poly.entity_id
_entity_poly.type
_entity_poly.pdbx_seq_one_letter_code
_entity_poly.pdbx_strand_id
1 'polypeptide(L)'
;MLESVQGTNCTGLALAEDRLVYVLAEENFASGLRQRHMHCDAAPIKDAQGQTLAMLTLTAEPGWFHFHTLGTVQAAAEAVSRQMALQVLLAEQQAVLEVLNEG
;
A
#
# COMPACT_ATOMS: atom_id res chain seq x y z
N MET A 1 13.07 10.21 -2.69
CA MET A 1 14.08 10.39 -1.61
C MET A 1 15.21 9.39 -1.82
N LEU A 2 16.42 9.70 -1.36
CA LEU A 2 17.59 8.81 -1.50
C LEU A 2 17.55 7.70 -0.44
N GLU A 3 18.06 6.52 -0.79
CA GLU A 3 18.23 5.40 0.14
C GLU A 3 19.08 5.78 1.35
N SER A 4 20.13 6.58 1.16
CA SER A 4 20.98 7.09 2.24
C SER A 4 20.25 7.95 3.29
N VAL A 5 19.05 8.45 2.96
CA VAL A 5 18.21 9.26 3.84
C VAL A 5 17.10 8.44 4.47
N GLN A 6 16.42 7.61 3.66
CA GLN A 6 15.27 6.82 4.10
C GLN A 6 15.70 5.54 4.82
N GLY A 7 16.80 4.92 4.38
CA GLY A 7 17.23 3.57 4.75
C GLY A 7 16.06 2.59 4.82
N THR A 8 16.13 1.67 5.79
CA THR A 8 14.97 0.82 6.14
C THR A 8 13.83 1.71 6.64
N ASN A 9 12.71 1.66 5.92
CA ASN A 9 11.48 2.40 6.21
C ASN A 9 10.26 1.46 6.02
N CYS A 10 9.10 1.87 6.52
CA CYS A 10 7.85 1.09 6.39
C CYS A 10 7.61 0.52 5.00
N THR A 11 7.66 1.39 3.98
CA THR A 11 7.30 1.01 2.61
C THR A 11 8.28 -0.02 2.07
N GLY A 12 9.58 0.20 2.30
CA GLY A 12 10.62 -0.75 1.89
C GLY A 12 10.50 -2.09 2.61
N LEU A 13 10.18 -2.07 3.91
CA LEU A 13 9.97 -3.29 4.68
C LEU A 13 8.72 -4.05 4.22
N ALA A 14 7.61 -3.35 3.98
CA ALA A 14 6.38 -3.94 3.47
C ALA A 14 6.57 -4.58 2.10
N LEU A 15 7.37 -3.92 1.24
CA LEU A 15 7.70 -4.43 -0.08
C LEU A 15 8.57 -5.68 0.01
N ALA A 16 9.57 -5.71 0.90
CA ALA A 16 10.43 -6.87 1.09
C ALA A 16 9.68 -8.07 1.70
N GLU A 17 8.77 -7.81 2.62
CA GLU A 17 7.96 -8.84 3.31
C GLU A 17 6.69 -9.23 2.54
N ASP A 18 6.32 -8.44 1.52
CA ASP A 18 5.11 -8.56 0.71
C ASP A 18 3.80 -8.69 1.51
N ARG A 19 3.73 -7.99 2.65
CA ARG A 19 2.60 -8.03 3.59
C ARG A 19 2.42 -6.71 4.31
N LEU A 20 1.30 -6.59 5.03
CA LEU A 20 1.07 -5.49 5.95
C LEU A 20 2.15 -5.48 7.05
N VAL A 21 2.80 -4.35 7.21
CA VAL A 21 3.79 -4.11 8.26
C VAL A 21 3.46 -2.83 9.01
N TYR A 22 3.91 -2.82 10.27
CA TYR A 22 3.89 -1.67 11.15
C TYR A 22 5.30 -1.43 11.65
N VAL A 23 5.71 -0.17 11.68
CA VAL A 23 7.03 0.23 12.17
C VAL A 23 6.86 1.40 13.13
N LEU A 24 7.33 1.22 14.35
CA LEU A 24 7.40 2.25 15.37
C LEU A 24 8.37 3.35 14.94
N ALA A 25 8.23 4.54 15.52
CA ALA A 25 9.06 5.67 15.12
C ALA A 25 10.54 5.31 15.33
N GLU A 26 10.82 4.71 16.48
CA GLU A 26 12.13 4.25 16.97
C GLU A 26 12.77 3.19 16.08
N GLU A 27 11.97 2.42 15.34
CA GLU A 27 12.44 1.37 14.43
C GLU A 27 12.81 1.90 13.04
N ASN A 28 12.39 3.11 12.68
CA ASN A 28 12.72 3.71 11.39
C ASN A 28 14.21 4.07 11.30
N PHE A 29 14.83 3.92 10.12
CA PHE A 29 16.21 4.38 9.88
C PHE A 29 16.33 5.91 9.78
N ALA A 30 15.33 6.59 9.22
CA ALA A 30 15.32 8.04 9.05
C ALA A 30 15.18 8.77 10.39
N SER A 31 16.16 9.61 10.75
CA SER A 31 16.17 10.37 12.02
C SER A 31 15.00 11.33 12.17
N GLY A 32 14.52 11.92 11.06
CA GLY A 32 13.38 12.83 11.08
C GLY A 32 12.07 12.18 11.53
N LEU A 33 11.86 10.90 11.22
CA LEU A 33 10.68 10.16 11.68
C LEU A 33 10.78 9.85 13.18
N ARG A 34 11.98 9.45 13.65
CA ARG A 34 12.25 9.24 15.08
C ARG A 34 12.03 10.51 15.91
N GLN A 35 12.62 11.64 15.50
CA GLN A 35 12.56 12.90 16.23
C GLN A 35 11.13 13.47 16.34
N ARG A 36 10.29 13.17 15.35
CA ARG A 36 8.89 13.60 15.30
C ARG A 36 7.93 12.54 15.84
N HIS A 37 8.46 11.43 16.37
CA HIS A 37 7.68 10.30 16.89
C HIS A 37 6.67 9.74 15.87
N MET A 38 7.03 9.70 14.58
CA MET A 38 6.12 9.26 13.52
C MET A 38 6.13 7.74 13.38
N HIS A 39 5.00 7.10 13.66
CA HIS A 39 4.76 5.70 13.33
C HIS A 39 4.30 5.56 11.90
N CYS A 40 4.41 4.36 11.35
CA CYS A 40 3.87 4.07 10.03
C CYS A 40 3.33 2.66 9.88
N ASP A 41 2.35 2.53 9.00
CA ASP A 41 1.81 1.29 8.47
C ASP A 41 2.02 1.28 6.95
N ALA A 42 2.29 0.11 6.38
CA ALA A 42 2.30 -0.05 4.94
C ALA A 42 1.70 -1.39 4.52
N ALA A 43 0.82 -1.37 3.51
CA ALA A 43 0.14 -2.54 2.98
C ALA A 43 0.31 -2.65 1.45
N PRO A 44 0.47 -3.87 0.91
CA PRO A 44 0.53 -4.11 -0.52
C PRO A 44 -0.83 -3.89 -1.18
N ILE A 45 -0.82 -3.22 -2.33
CA ILE A 45 -1.90 -3.20 -3.31
C ILE A 45 -1.55 -4.26 -4.35
N LYS A 46 -2.40 -5.27 -4.49
CA LYS A 46 -2.14 -6.46 -5.32
C LYS A 46 -3.09 -6.51 -6.51
N ASP A 47 -2.60 -7.07 -7.61
CA ASP A 47 -3.47 -7.46 -8.73
C ASP A 47 -4.27 -8.74 -8.40
N ALA A 48 -5.09 -9.17 -9.37
CA ALA A 48 -5.90 -10.37 -9.23
C ALA A 48 -5.09 -11.67 -9.13
N GLN A 49 -3.81 -11.65 -9.52
CA GLN A 49 -2.88 -12.76 -9.46
C GLN A 49 -2.08 -12.76 -8.13
N GLY A 50 -2.29 -11.77 -7.27
CA GLY A 50 -1.60 -11.61 -5.99
C GLY A 50 -0.25 -10.90 -6.10
N GLN A 51 0.13 -10.46 -7.30
CA GLN A 51 1.36 -9.70 -7.52
C GLN A 51 1.18 -8.27 -7.01
N THR A 52 2.14 -7.82 -6.21
CA THR A 52 2.16 -6.46 -5.70
C THR A 52 2.42 -5.47 -6.82
N LEU A 53 1.50 -4.53 -6.99
CA LEU A 53 1.56 -3.42 -7.95
C LEU A 53 2.05 -2.13 -7.30
N ALA A 54 1.68 -1.90 -6.04
CA ALA A 54 2.01 -0.69 -5.29
C ALA A 54 1.96 -0.93 -3.77
N MET A 55 2.36 0.07 -3.00
CA MET A 55 2.26 0.09 -1.53
C MET A 55 1.42 1.29 -1.10
N LEU A 56 0.48 1.08 -0.19
CA LEU A 56 -0.19 2.15 0.53
C LEU A 56 0.53 2.33 1.87
N THR A 57 1.07 3.52 2.15
CA THR A 57 1.76 3.82 3.41
C THR A 57 1.07 4.99 4.11
N LEU A 58 0.79 4.82 5.41
CA LEU A 58 0.30 5.87 6.28
C LEU A 58 1.36 6.15 7.34
N THR A 59 1.71 7.43 7.51
CA THR A 59 2.64 7.89 8.53
C THR A 59 1.93 8.89 9.42
N ALA A 60 1.84 8.63 10.72
CA ALA A 60 1.13 9.49 11.66
C ALA A 60 1.79 9.47 13.06
N GLU A 61 1.51 10.53 13.84
CA GLU A 61 1.97 10.64 15.23
C GLU A 61 1.25 9.61 16.12
N PRO A 62 1.82 9.22 17.29
CA PRO A 62 1.35 8.09 18.08
C PRO A 62 -0.07 8.28 18.62
N GLY A 63 -0.45 9.53 18.92
CA GLY A 63 -1.79 9.88 19.38
C GLY A 63 -2.90 9.63 18.35
N TRP A 64 -2.54 9.43 17.08
CA TRP A 64 -3.44 9.12 15.97
C TRP A 64 -3.25 7.69 15.45
N PHE A 65 -2.39 6.92 16.12
CA PHE A 65 -1.97 5.59 15.70
C PHE A 65 -2.42 4.55 16.72
N HIS A 66 -3.47 3.81 16.38
CA HIS A 66 -3.99 2.71 17.20
C HIS A 66 -4.08 1.44 16.36
N PHE A 67 -4.31 0.29 16.98
CA PHE A 67 -4.45 -0.99 16.26
C PHE A 67 -5.50 -0.94 15.13
N HIS A 68 -6.51 -0.07 15.25
CA HIS A 68 -7.51 0.19 14.21
C HIS A 68 -6.95 0.86 12.95
N THR A 69 -5.88 1.65 13.08
CA THR A 69 -5.20 2.33 11.97
C THR A 69 -4.58 1.31 11.01
N LEU A 70 -4.01 0.23 11.56
CA LEU A 70 -3.41 -0.87 10.83
C LEU A 70 -4.45 -1.62 9.98
N GLY A 71 -5.61 -1.93 10.57
CA GLY A 71 -6.75 -2.49 9.84
C GLY A 71 -7.30 -1.54 8.76
N THR A 72 -7.24 -0.24 9.00
CA THR A 72 -7.69 0.79 8.04
C THR A 72 -6.77 0.85 6.82
N VAL A 73 -5.45 0.82 7.02
CA VAL A 73 -4.47 0.80 5.93
C VAL A 73 -4.63 -0.46 5.08
N GLN A 74 -4.79 -1.62 5.73
CA GLN A 74 -5.08 -2.87 5.03
C GLN A 74 -6.37 -2.78 4.21
N ALA A 75 -7.48 -2.38 4.83
CA ALA A 75 -8.77 -2.29 4.17
C ALA A 75 -8.75 -1.31 2.98
N ALA A 76 -8.02 -0.20 3.12
CA ALA A 76 -7.84 0.77 2.04
C ALA A 76 -7.00 0.19 0.88
N ALA A 77 -5.90 -0.51 1.16
CA ALA A 77 -5.09 -1.16 0.12
C ALA A 77 -5.88 -2.25 -0.62
N GLU A 78 -6.68 -3.03 0.11
CA GLU A 78 -7.58 -4.01 -0.49
C GLU A 78 -8.70 -3.36 -1.32
N ALA A 79 -9.25 -2.23 -0.87
CA ALA A 79 -10.26 -1.49 -1.63
C ALA A 79 -9.70 -0.98 -2.96
N VAL A 80 -8.47 -0.45 -2.96
CA VAL A 80 -7.76 -0.06 -4.19
C VAL A 80 -7.52 -1.27 -5.09
N SER A 81 -7.04 -2.39 -4.53
CA SER A 81 -6.82 -3.64 -5.27
C SER A 81 -8.09 -4.12 -5.97
N ARG A 82 -9.22 -4.13 -5.24
CA ARG A 82 -10.53 -4.49 -5.77
C ARG A 82 -10.99 -3.54 -6.88
N GLN A 83 -10.80 -2.23 -6.69
CA GLN A 83 -11.17 -1.23 -7.69
C GLN A 83 -10.38 -1.40 -9.00
N MET A 84 -9.08 -1.67 -8.90
CA MET A 84 -8.24 -1.92 -10.08
C MET A 84 -8.67 -3.19 -10.81
N ALA A 85 -8.94 -4.28 -10.08
CA ALA A 85 -9.44 -5.52 -10.68
C ALA A 85 -10.78 -5.30 -11.40
N LEU A 86 -11.70 -4.54 -10.80
CA LEU A 86 -12.98 -4.20 -11.44
C LEU A 86 -12.78 -3.39 -12.72
N GLN A 87 -11.87 -2.42 -12.74
CA GLN A 87 -11.56 -1.64 -13.94
C GLN A 87 -11.02 -2.50 -15.09
N VAL A 88 -10.15 -3.47 -14.79
CA VAL A 88 -9.63 -4.40 -15.80
C VAL A 88 -10.76 -5.26 -16.39
N LEU A 89 -11.59 -5.86 -15.52
CA LEU A 89 -12.71 -6.72 -15.97
C LEU A 89 -13.73 -5.95 -16.82
N LEU A 90 -14.03 -4.70 -16.45
CA LEU A 90 -14.93 -3.85 -17.22
C LEU A 90 -14.36 -3.50 -18.60
N ALA A 91 -13.05 -3.21 -18.68
CA ALA A 91 -12.39 -2.94 -19.95
C ALA A 91 -12.37 -4.19 -20.87
N GLU A 92 -12.13 -5.37 -20.31
CA GLU A 92 -12.20 -6.64 -21.06
C GLU A 92 -13.61 -6.90 -21.60
N GLN A 93 -14.65 -6.70 -20.76
CA GLN A 93 -16.03 -6.88 -21.18
C GLN A 93 -16.41 -5.92 -22.31
N GLN A 94 -15.97 -4.66 -22.23
CA GLN A 94 -16.24 -3.66 -23.26
C GLN A 94 -15.58 -4.02 -24.59
N ALA A 95 -14.32 -4.45 -24.58
CA ALA A 95 -13.62 -4.88 -25.78
C ALA A 95 -14.29 -6.08 -26.48
N VAL A 96 -14.80 -7.05 -25.71
CA VAL A 96 -15.55 -8.19 -26.27
C VAL A 96 -16.84 -7.74 -26.97
N LEU A 97 -17.57 -6.79 -26.37
CA LEU A 97 -18.81 -6.25 -26.96
C LEU A 97 -18.55 -5.45 -28.24
N GLU A 98 -17.45 -4.70 -28.31
CA GLU A 98 -17.05 -3.97 -29.51
C GLU A 98 -16.77 -4.93 -30.68
N VAL A 99 -16.00 -5.99 -30.45
CA VAL A 99 -15.72 -7.03 -31.46
C VAL A 99 -17.00 -7.71 -31.97
N LEU A 100 -17.98 -7.94 -31.10
CA LEU A 100 -19.26 -8.56 -31.49
C LEU A 100 -20.17 -7.63 -32.31
N ASN A 101 -20.05 -6.31 -32.14
CA ASN A 101 -20.87 -5.33 -32.87
C ASN A 101 -20.31 -4.97 -34.26
N GLU A 102 -19.04 -5.30 -34.54
CA GLU A 102 -18.38 -5.05 -35.83
C GLU A 102 -18.51 -6.20 -36.85
N GLY A 103 -19.16 -7.32 -36.48
CA GLY A 103 -19.42 -8.48 -37.35
C GLY A 103 -20.87 -8.62 -37.78
#